data_AF-A0A1Z9JG51-F1
#
_entry.id   AF-A0A1Z9JG51-F1
#
_cell.length_a   1.000
_cell.length_b   1.000
_cell.length_c   1.000
_cell.angle_alpha   90.00
_cell.angle_beta   90.00
_cell.angle_gamma   90.00
#
_symmetry.space_group_name_H-M   'P 1'
#
loop_
_entity.id
_entity.type
_entity.pdbx_description
1 polymer ?
#
loop_
_entity_poly.entity_id
_entity_poly.type
_entity_poly.pdbx_seq_one_letter_code
_entity_poly.pdbx_strand_id
1 'polypeptide(L)'
;MSGITWIRAVLVSGHGVASGQSTTSPYPGGTIALQQPFFAELGLDLSDCWPGTLNLSVAPLELRLRDPDHRFPLMEWTDRHPPETFSFWRIQLLTPDDAAVDGWIYQPDPTTKIRHNQPLNVVEVLAPRLQGISPGVSLQFRDRLNRIHTIDAIRLRARLLEFLKFRVLAAQDTFFATTGVELRRAWLRDHHPEALALDDAALDQVWNQARVLYTEE
;
A
#
# COMPACT_ATOMS: atom_id res chain seq x y z
N MET A 1 7.45 16.13 -15.34
CA MET A 1 7.42 16.33 -13.87
C MET A 1 5.98 16.18 -13.42
N SER A 2 5.58 15.04 -12.84
CA SER A 2 4.29 14.96 -12.17
C SER A 2 4.35 15.83 -10.92
N GLY A 3 3.48 16.82 -10.82
CA GLY A 3 3.44 17.73 -9.67
C GLY A 3 3.01 17.00 -8.40
N ILE A 4 3.43 17.53 -7.25
CA ILE A 4 2.93 17.10 -5.93
C ILE A 4 1.41 17.24 -5.94
N THR A 5 0.70 16.12 -5.82
CA THR A 5 -0.77 16.06 -5.96
C THR A 5 -1.39 15.54 -4.68
N TRP A 6 -2.53 16.11 -4.32
CA TRP A 6 -3.37 15.60 -3.24
C TRP A 6 -4.13 14.36 -3.70
N ILE A 7 -3.98 13.27 -2.95
CA ILE A 7 -4.69 12.01 -3.14
C ILE A 7 -5.94 12.06 -2.28
N ARG A 8 -7.11 11.90 -2.92
CA ARG A 8 -8.38 11.81 -2.21
C ARG A 8 -8.56 10.40 -1.64
N ALA A 9 -9.04 10.32 -0.41
CA ALA A 9 -9.39 9.08 0.26
C ALA A 9 -10.67 9.23 1.08
N VAL A 10 -11.23 8.09 1.49
CA VAL A 10 -12.38 7.99 2.40
C VAL A 10 -11.94 7.29 3.66
N LEU A 11 -12.26 7.86 4.83
CA LEU A 11 -12.04 7.19 6.11
C LEU A 11 -12.94 5.97 6.22
N VAL A 12 -12.36 4.80 6.44
CA VAL A 12 -13.09 3.54 6.65
C VAL A 12 -12.84 3.00 8.05
N SER A 13 -13.76 2.17 8.53
CA SER A 13 -13.59 1.51 9.83
C SER A 13 -12.47 0.48 9.76
N GLY A 14 -11.52 0.56 10.70
CA GLY A 14 -10.54 -0.49 10.94
C GLY A 14 -11.03 -1.53 11.94
N HIS A 15 -10.18 -2.52 12.26
CA HIS A 15 -10.50 -3.57 13.23
C HIS A 15 -10.36 -3.15 14.70
N GLY A 16 -9.90 -1.93 14.98
CA GLY A 16 -9.70 -1.42 16.35
C GLY A 16 -8.50 -2.00 17.10
N VAL A 17 -7.66 -2.79 16.43
CA VAL A 17 -6.44 -3.40 17.04
C VAL A 17 -5.38 -2.33 17.33
N ALA A 18 -5.18 -1.40 16.39
CA ALA A 18 -4.21 -0.31 16.52
C ALA A 18 -4.49 0.60 17.72
N SER A 19 -5.78 0.89 17.96
CA SER A 19 -6.27 1.79 19.00
C SER A 19 -6.67 1.12 20.32
N GLY A 20 -6.61 -0.21 20.40
CA GLY A 20 -7.07 -0.96 21.58
C GLY A 20 -8.59 -1.03 21.75
N GLN A 21 -9.36 -0.56 20.77
CA GLN A 21 -10.84 -0.61 20.80
C GLN A 21 -11.39 -2.00 20.44
N SER A 22 -10.56 -2.89 19.90
CA SER A 22 -10.95 -4.27 19.60
C SER A 22 -11.10 -5.10 20.87
N THR A 23 -12.28 -5.67 21.09
CA THR A 23 -12.58 -6.55 22.23
C THR A 23 -11.87 -7.90 22.18
N THR A 24 -11.35 -8.28 21.01
CA THR A 24 -10.66 -9.56 20.76
C THR A 24 -9.14 -9.39 20.61
N SER A 25 -8.64 -8.15 20.71
CA SER A 25 -7.21 -7.87 20.60
C SER A 25 -6.46 -8.35 21.85
N PRO A 26 -5.31 -9.04 21.69
CA PRO A 26 -4.43 -9.37 22.81
C PRO A 26 -3.69 -8.14 23.39
N TYR A 27 -3.87 -6.96 22.77
CA TYR A 27 -3.21 -5.70 23.10
C TYR A 27 -4.24 -4.70 23.65
N PRO A 28 -4.50 -4.65 24.97
CA PRO A 28 -5.57 -3.84 25.56
C PRO A 28 -5.34 -2.32 25.45
N GLY A 29 -4.10 -1.86 25.29
CA GLY A 29 -3.75 -0.46 25.01
C GLY A 29 -3.63 -0.12 23.52
N GLY A 30 -3.85 -1.10 22.63
CA GLY A 30 -3.60 -0.98 21.19
C GLY A 30 -2.13 -1.21 20.82
N THR A 31 -1.90 -1.63 19.58
CA THR A 31 -0.52 -1.90 19.11
C THR A 31 0.31 -0.64 19.00
N ILE A 32 -0.29 0.50 18.62
CA ILE A 32 0.47 1.74 18.41
C ILE A 32 1.08 2.24 19.71
N ALA A 33 0.32 2.26 20.81
CA ALA A 33 0.84 2.66 22.11
C ALA A 33 1.97 1.75 22.60
N LEU A 34 1.92 0.45 22.28
CA LEU A 34 2.99 -0.51 22.63
C LEU A 34 4.23 -0.34 21.76
N GLN A 35 4.07 -0.02 20.48
CA GLN A 35 5.17 0.10 19.51
C GLN A 35 5.89 1.46 19.59
N GLN A 36 5.17 2.51 19.98
CA GLN A 36 5.66 3.89 19.98
C GLN A 36 7.01 4.11 20.73
N PRO A 37 7.25 3.52 21.93
CA PRO A 37 8.54 3.65 22.59
C PRO A 37 9.72 3.11 21.76
N PHE A 38 9.52 2.00 21.04
CA PHE A 38 10.55 1.42 20.17
C PHE A 38 10.85 2.32 18.97
N PHE A 39 9.83 2.89 18.34
CA PHE A 39 10.03 3.84 17.25
C PHE A 39 10.79 5.09 17.71
N ALA A 40 10.47 5.61 18.91
CA ALA A 40 11.14 6.77 19.48
C ALA A 40 12.64 6.49 19.77
N GLU A 41 12.97 5.33 20.33
CA GLU A 41 14.35 4.90 20.56
C GLU A 41 15.15 4.79 19.24
N LEU A 42 14.47 4.39 18.16
CA LEU A 42 15.04 4.28 16.82
C LEU A 42 15.00 5.59 16.01
N GLY A 43 14.61 6.71 16.63
CA GLY A 43 14.70 8.06 16.06
C GLY A 43 13.45 8.56 15.33
N LEU A 44 12.28 7.91 15.51
CA LEU A 44 10.99 8.40 15.05
C LEU A 44 10.07 8.73 16.24
N ASP A 45 9.95 10.01 16.57
CA ASP A 45 9.02 10.48 17.59
C ASP A 45 7.59 10.60 17.02
N LEU A 46 6.65 9.90 17.67
CA LEU A 46 5.21 9.89 17.35
C LEU A 46 4.37 10.43 18.51
N SER A 47 4.97 11.14 19.48
CA SER A 47 4.30 11.67 20.68
C SER A 47 3.16 12.65 20.37
N ASP A 48 3.17 13.26 19.19
CA ASP A 48 2.11 14.13 18.69
C ASP A 48 0.92 13.36 18.08
N CYS A 49 1.07 12.07 17.81
CA CYS A 49 0.06 11.24 17.18
C CYS A 49 -0.90 10.63 18.21
N TRP A 50 -2.18 10.53 17.85
CA TRP A 50 -3.13 9.74 18.62
C TRP A 50 -2.74 8.25 18.56
N PRO A 51 -2.83 7.48 19.66
CA PRO A 51 -2.38 6.08 19.71
C PRO A 51 -3.34 5.12 18.99
N GLY A 52 -3.39 5.23 17.66
CA GLY A 52 -4.15 4.38 16.76
C GLY A 52 -4.13 4.94 15.34
N THR A 53 -4.72 4.20 14.39
CA THR A 53 -4.61 4.51 12.95
C THR A 53 -5.94 4.99 12.36
N LEU A 54 -5.87 5.99 11.49
CA LEU A 54 -6.90 6.29 10.50
C LEU A 54 -6.73 5.31 9.33
N ASN A 55 -7.78 4.60 8.95
CA ASN A 55 -7.75 3.71 7.78
C ASN A 55 -8.32 4.48 6.59
N LEU A 56 -7.46 4.87 5.64
CA LEU A 56 -7.85 5.69 4.50
C LEU A 56 -7.92 4.83 3.24
N SER A 57 -9.11 4.77 2.63
CA SER A 57 -9.36 4.04 1.39
C SER A 57 -9.27 4.95 0.18
N VAL A 58 -8.47 4.56 -0.81
CA VAL A 58 -8.38 5.20 -2.14
C VAL A 58 -9.16 4.44 -3.21
N ALA A 59 -10.02 3.50 -2.80
CA ALA A 59 -10.80 2.68 -3.72
C ALA A 59 -11.53 3.54 -4.79
N PRO A 60 -11.59 3.09 -6.05
CA PRO A 60 -11.15 1.78 -6.56
C PRO A 60 -9.66 1.69 -6.92
N LEU A 61 -8.87 2.74 -6.67
CA LEU A 61 -7.44 2.76 -6.95
C LEU A 61 -6.66 1.95 -5.91
N GLU A 62 -5.41 1.64 -6.21
CA GLU A 62 -4.44 1.07 -5.29
C GLU A 62 -3.29 2.06 -5.04
N LEU A 63 -2.67 1.98 -3.86
CA LEU A 63 -1.47 2.75 -3.55
C LEU A 63 -0.21 2.02 -3.98
N ARG A 64 0.77 2.81 -4.42
CA ARG A 64 2.16 2.41 -4.64
C ARG A 64 3.05 3.33 -3.81
N LEU A 65 3.78 2.72 -2.88
CA LEU A 65 4.67 3.36 -1.91
C LEU A 65 6.10 2.94 -2.25
N ARG A 66 7.04 3.89 -2.21
CA ARG A 66 8.49 3.62 -2.36
C ARG A 66 9.28 4.54 -1.44
N ASP A 67 10.54 4.19 -1.16
CA ASP A 67 11.51 5.07 -0.49
C ASP A 67 11.00 5.67 0.84
N PRO A 68 10.64 4.84 1.85
CA PRO A 68 10.15 5.33 3.13
C PRO A 68 11.13 6.28 3.82
N ASP A 69 10.61 7.24 4.59
CA ASP A 69 11.42 8.12 5.44
C ASP A 69 12.10 7.33 6.57
N HIS A 70 11.38 6.36 7.15
CA HIS A 70 11.92 5.45 8.14
C HIS A 70 11.57 4.01 7.79
N ARG A 71 12.54 3.12 7.96
CA ARG A 71 12.34 1.67 7.87
C ARG A 71 13.02 0.98 9.04
N PHE A 72 12.24 0.26 9.83
CA PHE A 72 12.71 -0.50 10.99
C PHE A 72 12.57 -1.99 10.68
N PRO A 73 13.62 -2.65 10.16
CA PRO A 73 13.56 -4.06 9.82
C PRO A 73 13.55 -4.93 11.08
N LEU A 74 12.66 -5.94 11.10
CA LEU A 74 12.63 -6.99 12.12
C LEU A 74 12.69 -6.44 13.57
N MET A 75 11.84 -5.46 13.86
CA MET A 75 11.74 -4.84 15.18
C MET A 75 11.04 -5.77 16.17
N GLU A 76 11.73 -6.09 17.27
CA GLU A 76 11.22 -6.89 18.39
C GLU A 76 10.43 -6.02 19.37
N TRP A 77 9.14 -5.81 19.10
CA TRP A 77 8.28 -4.98 19.94
C TRP A 77 7.39 -5.77 20.91
N THR A 78 7.38 -7.10 20.81
CA THR A 78 6.64 -8.00 21.69
C THR A 78 7.16 -9.44 21.59
N ASP A 79 7.03 -10.21 22.68
CA ASP A 79 7.39 -11.64 22.71
C ASP A 79 6.30 -12.57 22.12
N ARG A 80 5.20 -12.01 21.60
CA ARG A 80 4.01 -12.79 21.18
C ARG A 80 4.10 -13.36 19.76
N HIS A 81 5.02 -12.84 18.94
CA HIS A 81 5.22 -13.26 17.56
C HIS A 81 6.62 -12.88 17.10
N PRO A 82 7.09 -13.41 15.95
CA PRO A 82 8.35 -12.98 15.37
C PRO A 82 8.42 -11.46 15.14
N PRO A 83 9.65 -10.91 15.04
CA PRO A 83 9.85 -9.50 14.78
C PRO A 83 9.19 -9.06 13.46
N GLU A 84 8.74 -7.81 13.41
CA GLU A 84 8.05 -7.24 12.25
C GLU A 84 8.83 -6.07 11.66
N THR A 85 8.74 -5.90 10.34
CA THR A 85 9.31 -4.73 9.66
C THR A 85 8.26 -3.64 9.54
N PHE A 86 8.64 -2.40 9.85
CA PHE A 86 7.76 -1.23 9.72
C PHE A 86 8.38 -0.19 8.80
N SER A 87 7.57 0.43 7.95
CA SER A 87 7.95 1.53 7.08
C SER A 87 7.03 2.73 7.28
N PHE A 88 7.60 3.93 7.23
CA PHE A 88 6.89 5.18 7.46
C PHE A 88 7.15 6.20 6.35
N TRP A 89 6.10 6.94 5.99
CA TRP A 89 6.19 8.08 5.07
C TRP A 89 5.54 9.29 5.70
N ARG A 90 6.28 10.40 5.78
CA ARG A 90 5.76 11.69 6.19
C ARG A 90 4.80 12.17 5.11
N ILE A 91 3.58 12.47 5.53
CA ILE A 91 2.54 13.01 4.67
C ILE A 91 1.94 14.26 5.30
N GLN A 92 1.18 14.98 4.48
CA GLN A 92 0.22 15.96 4.98
C GLN A 92 -1.18 15.46 4.75
N LEU A 93 -2.07 15.72 5.70
CA LEU A 93 -3.49 15.43 5.66
C LEU A 93 -4.25 16.75 5.57
N LEU A 94 -5.30 16.75 4.77
CA LEU A 94 -6.29 17.81 4.71
C LEU A 94 -7.65 17.21 5.08
N THR A 95 -8.24 17.72 6.16
CA THR A 95 -9.61 17.42 6.54
C THR A 95 -10.54 18.50 5.97
N PRO A 96 -11.86 18.27 5.95
CA PRO A 96 -12.81 19.33 5.58
C PRO A 96 -12.76 20.56 6.50
N ASP A 97 -12.41 20.36 7.79
CA ASP A 97 -12.56 21.36 8.84
C ASP A 97 -11.24 21.96 9.33
N ASP A 98 -10.10 21.34 8.99
CA ASP A 98 -8.77 21.74 9.47
C ASP A 98 -7.84 22.21 8.34
N ALA A 99 -6.86 23.03 8.71
CA ALA A 99 -5.70 23.28 7.88
C ALA A 99 -4.90 21.98 7.66
N ALA A 100 -4.01 21.99 6.67
CA ALA A 100 -3.15 20.83 6.42
C ALA A 100 -2.31 20.52 7.67
N VAL A 101 -2.52 19.33 8.25
CA VAL A 101 -1.73 18.81 9.36
C VAL A 101 -0.75 17.78 8.85
N ASP A 102 0.37 17.63 9.52
CA ASP A 102 1.27 16.56 9.18
C ASP A 102 0.84 15.24 9.84
N GLY A 103 1.23 14.13 9.22
CA GLY A 103 1.03 12.79 9.75
C GLY A 103 1.99 11.80 9.09
N TRP A 104 1.78 10.53 9.37
CA TRP A 104 2.62 9.44 8.88
C TRP A 104 1.76 8.34 8.30
N ILE A 105 2.07 7.89 7.09
CA ILE A 105 1.65 6.53 6.70
C ILE A 105 2.46 5.56 7.54
N TYR A 106 1.77 4.61 8.16
CA TYR A 106 2.34 3.51 8.93
C TYR A 106 2.06 2.22 8.17
N GLN A 107 3.12 1.53 7.73
CA GLN A 107 2.97 0.27 7.00
C GLN A 107 3.82 -0.83 7.64
N PRO A 108 3.18 -1.80 8.30
CA PRO A 108 3.81 -3.09 8.59
C PRO A 108 4.05 -3.86 7.29
N ASP A 109 5.22 -4.46 7.14
CA ASP A 109 5.59 -5.26 5.98
C ASP A 109 4.77 -6.58 5.95
N PRO A 110 3.98 -6.83 4.89
CA PRO A 110 3.14 -8.03 4.78
C PRO A 110 3.91 -9.34 4.89
N THR A 111 5.20 -9.36 4.52
CA THR A 111 6.04 -10.57 4.56
C THR A 111 6.43 -10.98 5.98
N THR A 112 6.44 -10.01 6.90
CA THR A 112 6.76 -10.25 8.32
C THR A 112 5.53 -10.25 9.22
N LYS A 113 4.44 -9.62 8.78
CA LYS A 113 3.16 -9.58 9.50
C LYS A 113 2.29 -10.78 9.14
N ILE A 114 2.56 -11.90 9.81
CA ILE A 114 1.92 -13.21 9.57
C ILE A 114 0.38 -13.17 9.68
N ARG A 115 -0.20 -12.21 10.42
CA ARG A 115 -1.62 -12.27 10.82
C ARG A 115 -2.59 -11.40 10.03
N HIS A 116 -2.17 -10.47 9.17
CA HIS A 116 -3.11 -9.56 8.51
C HIS A 116 -2.59 -9.06 7.16
N ASN A 117 -3.33 -9.32 6.08
CA ASN A 117 -3.10 -8.69 4.78
C ASN A 117 -4.05 -7.50 4.62
N GLN A 118 -3.53 -6.27 4.66
CA GLN A 118 -4.34 -5.08 4.38
C GLN A 118 -4.53 -4.95 2.86
N PRO A 119 -5.75 -4.62 2.38
CA PRO A 119 -5.99 -4.33 0.97
C PRO A 119 -5.08 -3.20 0.45
N LEU A 120 -4.58 -3.32 -0.79
CA LEU A 120 -3.69 -2.31 -1.41
C LEU A 120 -4.36 -0.95 -1.66
N ASN A 121 -5.67 -0.87 -1.50
CA ASN A 121 -6.45 0.36 -1.59
C ASN A 121 -6.68 1.03 -0.22
N VAL A 122 -6.22 0.44 0.89
CA VAL A 122 -6.34 1.02 2.24
C VAL A 122 -4.95 1.23 2.83
N VAL A 123 -4.74 2.42 3.41
CA VAL A 123 -3.53 2.75 4.14
C VAL A 123 -3.83 3.18 5.56
N GLU A 124 -2.98 2.76 6.49
CA GLU A 124 -3.04 3.18 7.89
C GLU A 124 -2.23 4.46 8.07
N VAL A 125 -2.85 5.47 8.68
CA VAL A 125 -2.25 6.79 8.92
C VAL A 125 -2.26 7.11 10.41
N LEU A 126 -1.10 7.49 10.93
CA LEU A 126 -0.91 8.08 12.25
C LEU A 126 -0.93 9.61 12.12
N ALA A 127 -1.70 10.27 12.96
CA ALA A 127 -1.85 11.72 12.94
C ALA A 127 -2.23 12.22 14.34
N PRO A 128 -2.06 13.51 14.62
CA PRO A 128 -2.68 14.15 15.76
C PRO A 128 -4.19 13.94 15.78
N ARG A 129 -4.82 14.15 16.94
CA ARG A 129 -6.28 14.03 17.07
C ARG A 129 -6.96 15.08 16.18
N LEU A 130 -7.65 14.63 15.15
CA LEU A 130 -8.39 15.47 14.23
C LEU A 130 -9.82 15.72 14.74
N GLN A 131 -10.42 16.84 14.32
CA GLN A 131 -11.84 17.12 14.55
C GLN A 131 -12.67 16.64 13.36
N GLY A 132 -13.98 16.48 13.56
CA GLY A 132 -14.91 16.15 12.46
C GLY A 132 -14.69 14.80 11.76
N ILE A 133 -13.87 13.91 12.32
CA ILE A 133 -13.54 12.62 11.72
C ILE A 133 -14.52 11.51 12.14
N SER A 134 -15.24 10.97 11.15
CA SER A 134 -16.05 9.76 11.28
C SER A 134 -15.93 8.91 10.01
N PRO A 135 -16.15 7.58 10.08
CA PRO A 135 -16.19 6.75 8.89
C PRO A 135 -17.11 7.33 7.80
N GLY A 136 -16.67 7.28 6.54
CA GLY A 136 -17.36 7.85 5.38
C GLY A 136 -16.92 9.27 5.00
N VAL A 137 -16.21 10.00 5.87
CA VAL A 137 -15.69 11.33 5.54
C VAL A 137 -14.59 11.23 4.48
N SER A 138 -14.61 12.16 3.52
CA SER A 138 -13.53 12.29 2.55
C SER A 138 -12.41 13.17 3.09
N LEU A 139 -11.19 12.66 3.01
CA LEU A 139 -9.97 13.39 3.33
C LEU A 139 -9.08 13.45 2.10
N GLN A 140 -8.04 14.28 2.16
CA GLN A 140 -6.95 14.24 1.20
C GLN A 140 -5.63 14.07 1.93
N PHE A 141 -4.68 13.41 1.28
CA PHE A 141 -3.30 13.38 1.76
C PHE A 141 -2.31 13.58 0.62
N ARG A 142 -1.10 14.01 0.95
CA ARG A 142 -0.01 14.11 -0.02
C ARG A 142 1.32 13.76 0.60
N ASP A 143 2.20 13.18 -0.22
CA ASP A 143 3.64 13.13 0.05
C ASP A 143 4.34 14.25 -0.73
N ARG A 144 5.16 15.04 -0.04
CA ARG A 144 5.89 16.17 -0.64
C ARG A 144 7.04 15.70 -1.54
N LEU A 145 7.49 14.45 -1.38
CA LEU A 145 8.62 13.89 -2.12
C LEU A 145 8.18 13.06 -3.34
N ASN A 146 6.88 12.97 -3.63
CA ASN A 146 6.34 12.27 -4.81
C ASN A 146 6.74 10.78 -4.88
N ARG A 147 6.68 10.11 -3.73
CA ARG A 147 6.97 8.68 -3.54
C ARG A 147 5.70 7.84 -3.38
N ILE A 148 4.55 8.48 -3.39
CA ILE A 148 3.25 7.87 -3.19
C ILE A 148 2.38 8.14 -4.40
N HIS A 149 1.91 7.09 -5.02
CA HIS A 149 1.10 7.17 -6.23
C HIS A 149 -0.12 6.28 -6.12
N THR A 150 -1.18 6.64 -6.84
CA THR A 150 -2.33 5.77 -7.03
C THR A 150 -2.32 5.19 -8.44
N ILE A 151 -2.76 3.95 -8.57
CA ILE A 151 -2.91 3.27 -9.85
C ILE A 151 -4.30 2.65 -9.96
N ASP A 152 -4.84 2.60 -11.18
CA ASP A 152 -6.04 1.82 -11.49
C ASP A 152 -5.60 0.41 -11.92
N ALA A 153 -5.32 -0.44 -10.94
CA ALA A 153 -4.81 -1.79 -11.19
C ALA A 153 -5.81 -2.67 -11.96
N ILE A 154 -7.12 -2.44 -11.82
CA ILE A 154 -8.14 -3.16 -12.60
C ILE A 154 -7.99 -2.80 -14.07
N ARG A 155 -7.94 -1.50 -14.39
CA ARG A 155 -7.78 -1.03 -15.77
C ARG A 155 -6.44 -1.44 -16.37
N LEU A 156 -5.36 -1.36 -15.60
CA LEU A 156 -4.03 -1.77 -16.07
C LEU A 156 -3.98 -3.27 -16.41
N ARG A 157 -4.55 -4.14 -15.56
CA ARG A 157 -4.64 -5.58 -15.84
C ARG A 157 -5.47 -5.87 -17.08
N ALA A 158 -6.62 -5.21 -17.25
CA ALA A 158 -7.47 -5.38 -18.42
C ALA A 158 -6.76 -4.97 -19.72
N ARG A 159 -6.08 -3.82 -19.72
CA ARG A 159 -5.31 -3.32 -20.88
C ARG A 159 -4.12 -4.21 -21.20
N LEU A 160 -3.41 -4.70 -20.19
CA LEU A 160 -2.32 -5.65 -20.38
C LEU A 160 -2.84 -6.96 -20.99
N LEU A 161 -3.94 -7.51 -20.49
CA LEU A 161 -4.53 -8.74 -21.02
C LEU A 161 -4.95 -8.58 -22.49
N GLU A 162 -5.63 -7.48 -22.82
CA GLU A 162 -5.99 -7.13 -24.20
C GLU A 162 -4.75 -6.99 -25.09
N PHE A 163 -3.70 -6.32 -24.61
CA PHE A 163 -2.44 -6.18 -25.33
C PHE A 163 -1.77 -7.54 -25.60
N LEU A 164 -1.74 -8.43 -24.60
CA LEU A 164 -1.16 -9.76 -24.72
C LEU A 164 -1.92 -10.63 -25.73
N LYS A 165 -3.24 -10.49 -25.85
CA LYS A 165 -4.05 -11.23 -26.85
C LYS A 165 -3.43 -11.18 -28.24
N PHE A 166 -3.09 -10.00 -28.74
CA PHE A 166 -2.54 -9.84 -30.09
C PHE A 166 -1.12 -10.39 -30.23
N ARG A 167 -0.34 -10.38 -29.15
CA ARG A 167 1.03 -10.91 -29.15
C ARG A 167 1.05 -12.43 -29.12
N VAL A 168 0.20 -13.03 -28.29
CA VAL A 168 0.05 -14.48 -28.21
C VAL A 168 -0.53 -15.02 -29.51
N LEU A 169 -1.58 -14.43 -30.08
CA LEU A 169 -2.15 -14.94 -31.34
C LEU A 169 -1.16 -14.89 -32.52
N ALA A 170 -0.18 -13.98 -32.49
CA ALA A 170 0.84 -13.87 -33.53
C ALA A 170 2.02 -14.86 -33.38
N ALA A 171 2.34 -15.27 -32.15
CA ALA A 171 3.53 -16.10 -31.84
C ALA A 171 3.19 -17.45 -31.16
N GLN A 172 1.92 -17.66 -30.81
CA GLN A 172 1.38 -18.84 -30.12
C GLN A 172 2.23 -19.21 -28.89
N ASP A 173 2.49 -20.50 -28.67
CA ASP A 173 3.23 -21.01 -27.51
C ASP A 173 4.66 -20.47 -27.40
N THR A 174 5.26 -20.09 -28.53
CA THR A 174 6.63 -19.54 -28.52
C THR A 174 6.71 -18.19 -27.81
N PHE A 175 5.58 -17.47 -27.67
CA PHE A 175 5.52 -16.22 -26.92
C PHE A 175 5.89 -16.42 -25.44
N PHE A 176 5.42 -17.51 -24.83
CA PHE A 176 5.63 -17.78 -23.40
C PHE A 176 6.96 -18.48 -23.09
N ALA A 177 7.79 -18.76 -24.10
CA ALA A 177 9.13 -19.32 -23.89
C ALA A 177 10.03 -18.39 -23.05
N THR A 178 9.72 -17.09 -22.97
CA THR A 178 10.40 -16.13 -22.10
C THR A 178 9.80 -16.16 -20.69
N THR A 179 10.43 -16.91 -19.77
CA THR A 179 9.82 -17.23 -18.47
C THR A 179 10.29 -16.35 -17.28
N GLY A 180 11.41 -15.63 -17.42
CA GLY A 180 11.97 -14.82 -16.33
C GLY A 180 11.22 -13.52 -16.06
N VAL A 181 10.99 -13.16 -14.78
CA VAL A 181 10.37 -11.89 -14.38
C VAL A 181 11.14 -10.69 -14.94
N GLU A 182 12.46 -10.70 -14.85
CA GLU A 182 13.33 -9.64 -15.38
C GLU A 182 13.20 -9.47 -16.90
N LEU A 183 13.19 -10.58 -17.64
CA LEU A 183 13.00 -10.56 -19.10
C LEU A 183 11.61 -10.04 -19.47
N ARG A 184 10.57 -10.46 -18.73
CA ARG A 184 9.20 -9.98 -18.93
C ARG A 184 9.08 -8.48 -18.64
N ARG A 185 9.68 -7.98 -17.55
CA ARG A 185 9.72 -6.54 -17.26
C ARG A 185 10.51 -5.76 -18.31
N ALA A 186 11.63 -6.29 -18.79
CA ALA A 186 12.40 -5.66 -19.86
C ALA A 186 11.57 -5.55 -21.14
N TRP A 187 10.92 -6.63 -21.55
CA TRP A 187 10.06 -6.63 -22.74
C TRP A 187 8.86 -5.68 -22.60
N LEU A 188 8.20 -5.65 -21.43
CA LEU A 188 7.10 -4.72 -21.16
C LEU A 188 7.56 -3.26 -21.22
N ARG A 189 8.78 -2.96 -20.78
CA ARG A 189 9.33 -1.60 -20.86
C ARG A 189 9.35 -1.07 -22.29
N ASP A 190 9.67 -1.94 -23.24
CA ASP A 190 9.79 -1.56 -24.65
C ASP A 190 8.45 -1.55 -25.38
N HIS A 191 7.49 -2.40 -24.97
CA HIS A 191 6.26 -2.63 -25.73
C HIS A 191 4.96 -2.16 -25.07
N HIS A 192 4.91 -2.12 -23.73
CA HIS A 192 3.72 -1.73 -22.96
C HIS A 192 4.10 -1.24 -21.54
N PRO A 193 4.82 -0.10 -21.44
CA PRO A 193 5.48 0.33 -20.20
C PRO A 193 4.52 0.66 -19.05
N GLU A 194 3.26 1.00 -19.34
CA GLU A 194 2.25 1.29 -18.32
C GLU A 194 1.95 0.09 -17.39
N ALA A 195 2.11 -1.14 -17.88
CA ALA A 195 1.94 -2.34 -17.06
C ALA A 195 3.01 -2.48 -15.96
N LEU A 196 4.15 -1.79 -16.07
CA LEU A 196 5.20 -1.84 -15.05
C LEU A 196 4.79 -1.22 -13.71
N ALA A 197 3.66 -0.52 -13.65
CA ALA A 197 3.04 -0.05 -12.42
C ALA A 197 2.41 -1.18 -11.58
N LEU A 198 2.12 -2.34 -12.19
CA LEU A 198 1.70 -3.55 -11.49
C LEU A 198 2.90 -4.19 -10.77
N ASP A 199 2.63 -4.83 -9.64
CA ASP A 199 3.63 -5.66 -8.96
C ASP A 199 3.81 -7.00 -9.69
N ASP A 200 4.82 -7.76 -9.29
CA ASP A 200 5.16 -9.01 -9.98
C ASP A 200 4.05 -10.05 -9.86
N ALA A 201 3.36 -10.10 -8.72
CA ALA A 201 2.23 -11.01 -8.52
C ALA A 201 1.06 -10.71 -9.47
N ALA A 202 0.70 -9.44 -9.64
CA ALA A 202 -0.35 -9.03 -10.58
C ALA A 202 0.08 -9.24 -12.04
N LEU A 203 1.34 -8.99 -12.37
CA LEU A 203 1.89 -9.29 -13.70
C LEU A 203 1.83 -10.78 -13.99
N ASP A 204 2.25 -11.63 -13.05
CA ASP A 204 2.21 -13.09 -13.17
C ASP A 204 0.78 -13.60 -13.34
N GLN A 205 -0.19 -13.06 -12.60
CA GLN A 205 -1.60 -13.41 -12.76
C GLN A 205 -2.11 -13.12 -14.18
N VAL A 206 -1.84 -11.93 -14.70
CA VAL A 206 -2.27 -11.57 -16.07
C VAL A 206 -1.54 -12.41 -17.12
N TRP A 207 -0.25 -12.69 -16.92
CA TRP A 207 0.53 -13.54 -17.84
C TRP A 207 -0.03 -14.96 -17.91
N ASN A 208 -0.32 -15.56 -16.76
CA ASN A 208 -0.90 -16.89 -16.67
C ASN A 208 -2.31 -16.92 -17.26
N GLN A 209 -3.12 -15.88 -17.01
CA GLN A 209 -4.43 -15.75 -17.60
C GLN A 209 -4.37 -15.65 -19.12
N ALA A 210 -3.44 -14.86 -19.67
CA ALA A 210 -3.23 -14.74 -21.11
C ALA A 210 -2.81 -16.09 -21.72
N ARG A 211 -1.94 -16.85 -21.05
CA ARG A 211 -1.55 -18.19 -21.48
C ARG A 211 -2.78 -19.10 -21.59
N VAL A 212 -3.56 -19.21 -20.51
CA VAL A 212 -4.76 -20.06 -20.48
C VAL A 212 -5.82 -19.64 -21.53
N LEU A 213 -5.97 -18.35 -21.79
CA LEU A 213 -7.03 -17.86 -22.69
C LEU A 213 -6.65 -17.87 -24.17
N TYR A 214 -5.36 -17.78 -24.51
CA TYR A 214 -4.92 -17.46 -25.87
C TYR A 214 -3.97 -18.50 -26.48
N THR A 215 -3.58 -19.55 -25.76
CA THR A 215 -2.96 -20.74 -26.38
C THR A 215 -4.04 -21.79 -26.63
N GLU A 216 -4.06 -22.40 -27.81
CA GLU A 216 -4.91 -23.57 -28.09
C GLU A 216 -4.42 -24.79 -27.26
N GLU A 217 -5.31 -25.73 -26.92
CA GLU A 217 -4.90 -27.03 -26.35
C GLU A 217 -4.14 -27.90 -27.37
#